data_AF-A0A7M3WZ52-F1
#
_entry.id   AF-A0A7M3WZ52-F1
#
_cell.length_a   1.000
_cell.length_b   1.000
_cell.length_c   1.000
_cell.angle_alpha   90.00
_cell.angle_beta   90.00
_cell.angle_gamma   90.00
#
_symmetry.space_group_name_H-M   'P 1'
#
loop_
_entity.id
_entity.type
_entity.pdbx_description
1 polymer ?
#
loop_
_entity_poly.entity_id
_entity_poly.type
_entity_poly.pdbx_seq_one_letter_code
_entity_poly.pdbx_strand_id
1 'polypeptide(L)'
;AVVCRVAPSFIRFGSFQIHMSDGHHQTLRTLVDHTVRHHFPDHDVSTDDGIIAWLTEVAETTATMIAHWMRVGFVHGVMNTDNMSIHGLTIDYGPYGWLEPFDVDWTPNTTDAGRRRYRYGNQPHIGAWNVARLLESMAPLLDDVGRLQPVLDHYMEYAMNAQSETWADKLGLGVLQESDEPLVNDLLTLLGATEVDMTIFFRHLCSITQPDIA
;
A
#
# COMPACT_ATOMS: atom_id res chain seq x y z
N ALA A 1 -7.73 -27.97 -5.11
CA ALA A 1 -8.92 -27.26 -5.63
C ALA A 1 -8.46 -26.29 -6.72
N VAL A 2 -9.37 -25.80 -7.56
CA VAL A 2 -9.10 -24.72 -8.54
C VAL A 2 -9.96 -23.52 -8.17
N VAL A 3 -9.38 -22.32 -8.22
CA VAL A 3 -10.09 -21.06 -7.95
C VAL A 3 -10.06 -20.21 -9.21
N CYS A 4 -11.22 -19.76 -9.68
CA CYS A 4 -11.32 -18.80 -10.78
C CYS A 4 -11.13 -17.38 -10.23
N ARG A 5 -10.23 -16.61 -10.84
CA ARG A 5 -9.95 -15.21 -10.47
C ARG A 5 -10.46 -14.28 -11.56
N VAL A 6 -11.04 -13.16 -11.15
CA VAL A 6 -11.52 -12.09 -12.04
C VAL A 6 -10.99 -10.76 -11.51
N ALA A 7 -10.47 -9.94 -12.41
CA ALA A 7 -9.96 -8.59 -12.14
C ALA A 7 -9.99 -7.77 -13.45
N PRO A 8 -9.97 -6.42 -13.39
CA PRO A 8 -9.85 -5.58 -14.59
C PRO A 8 -8.62 -5.94 -15.43
N SER A 9 -7.49 -6.22 -14.77
CA SER A 9 -6.33 -6.90 -15.37
C SER A 9 -5.49 -7.60 -14.30
N PHE A 10 -4.53 -8.41 -14.74
CA PHE A 10 -3.52 -9.03 -13.88
C PHE A 10 -2.12 -8.43 -14.10
N ILE A 11 -2.06 -7.20 -14.60
CA ILE A 11 -0.81 -6.46 -14.79
C ILE A 11 -0.28 -6.06 -13.41
N ARG A 12 1.01 -6.30 -13.20
CA ARG A 12 1.71 -6.16 -11.92
C ARG A 12 2.90 -5.21 -12.08
N PHE A 13 3.45 -4.70 -10.98
CA PHE A 13 4.68 -3.91 -11.07
C PHE A 13 5.82 -4.74 -11.69
N GLY A 14 5.92 -6.01 -11.30
CA GLY A 14 6.87 -6.96 -11.88
C GLY A 14 6.76 -7.14 -13.40
N SER A 15 5.58 -6.91 -13.99
CA SER A 15 5.38 -6.99 -15.45
C SER A 15 6.19 -5.94 -16.21
N PHE A 16 6.42 -4.76 -15.62
CA PHE A 16 7.24 -3.70 -16.21
C PHE A 16 8.72 -3.94 -15.92
N GLN A 17 9.04 -4.34 -14.69
CA GLN A 17 10.41 -4.56 -14.23
C GLN A 17 11.17 -5.59 -15.05
N ILE A 18 10.51 -6.69 -15.46
CA ILE A 18 11.16 -7.73 -16.28
C ILE A 18 11.63 -7.17 -17.63
N HIS A 19 10.84 -6.30 -18.28
CA HIS A 19 11.21 -5.69 -19.55
C HIS A 19 12.31 -4.64 -19.40
N MET A 20 12.36 -3.93 -18.27
CA MET A 20 13.49 -3.06 -17.96
C MET A 20 14.77 -3.86 -17.73
N SER A 21 14.72 -4.93 -16.92
CA SER A 21 15.86 -5.78 -16.60
C SER A 21 16.48 -6.45 -17.83
N ASP A 22 15.66 -6.83 -18.81
CA ASP A 22 16.11 -7.49 -20.05
C ASP A 22 16.52 -6.48 -21.15
N GLY A 23 16.41 -5.17 -20.91
CA GLY A 23 16.71 -4.12 -21.90
C GLY A 23 15.68 -4.01 -23.03
N HIS A 24 14.50 -4.62 -22.88
CA HIS A 24 13.44 -4.64 -23.89
C HIS A 24 12.55 -3.38 -23.84
N HIS A 25 13.14 -2.20 -24.01
CA HIS A 25 12.46 -0.91 -23.83
C HIS A 25 11.27 -0.69 -24.78
N GLN A 26 11.31 -1.21 -26.01
CA GLN A 26 10.18 -1.14 -26.93
C GLN A 26 8.97 -1.96 -26.43
N THR A 27 9.24 -3.14 -25.84
CA THR A 27 8.20 -3.97 -25.23
C THR A 27 7.64 -3.30 -23.98
N LEU A 28 8.49 -2.68 -23.17
CA LEU A 28 8.08 -1.86 -22.02
C LEU A 28 7.12 -0.74 -22.46
N ARG A 29 7.49 0.05 -23.47
CA ARG A 29 6.63 1.11 -24.05
C ARG A 29 5.28 0.54 -24.50
N THR A 30 5.30 -0.59 -25.21
CA THR A 30 4.07 -1.26 -25.68
C THR A 30 3.17 -1.68 -24.52
N LEU A 31 3.76 -2.20 -23.43
CA LEU A 31 3.01 -2.59 -22.24
C LEU A 31 2.42 -1.37 -21.53
N VAL A 32 3.17 -0.27 -21.40
CA VAL A 32 2.66 0.99 -20.81
C VAL A 32 1.51 1.55 -21.66
N ASP A 33 1.67 1.63 -22.98
CA ASP A 33 0.62 2.07 -23.91
C ASP A 33 -0.65 1.22 -23.79
N HIS A 34 -0.48 -0.10 -23.76
CA HIS A 34 -1.60 -1.03 -23.60
C HIS A 34 -2.30 -0.83 -22.25
N THR A 35 -1.51 -0.74 -21.18
CA THR A 35 -2.04 -0.58 -19.81
C THR A 35 -2.87 0.68 -19.73
N VAL A 36 -2.33 1.82 -20.14
CA VAL A 36 -3.01 3.11 -20.02
C VAL A 36 -4.24 3.16 -20.90
N ARG A 37 -4.13 2.77 -22.18
CA ARG A 37 -5.26 2.78 -23.12
C ARG A 37 -6.49 2.00 -22.63
N HIS A 38 -6.28 0.86 -21.98
CA HIS A 38 -7.36 -0.05 -21.59
C HIS A 38 -7.81 0.07 -20.14
N HIS A 39 -6.97 0.62 -19.27
CA HIS A 39 -7.20 0.60 -17.83
C HIS A 39 -7.16 1.98 -17.17
N PHE A 40 -6.54 2.96 -17.82
CA PHE A 40 -6.42 4.35 -17.34
C PHE A 40 -6.79 5.33 -18.47
N PRO A 41 -8.04 5.28 -18.99
CA PRO A 41 -8.43 6.00 -20.21
C PRO A 41 -8.38 7.53 -20.07
N ASP A 42 -8.36 8.04 -18.84
CA ASP A 42 -8.23 9.48 -18.55
C ASP A 42 -6.77 9.98 -18.57
N HIS A 43 -5.80 9.08 -18.84
CA HIS A 43 -4.37 9.41 -18.96
C HIS A 43 -3.89 9.30 -20.41
N ASP A 44 -2.96 10.19 -20.77
CA ASP A 44 -2.14 10.08 -21.97
C ASP A 44 -0.68 9.99 -21.55
N VAL A 45 0.02 8.94 -21.98
CA VAL A 45 1.42 8.65 -21.64
C VAL A 45 2.36 8.86 -22.83
N SER A 46 1.97 9.74 -23.76
CA SER A 46 2.77 10.17 -24.91
C SER A 46 3.90 11.14 -24.54
N THR A 47 3.85 11.72 -23.34
CA THR A 47 4.84 12.67 -22.81
C THR A 47 5.30 12.28 -21.41
N ASP A 48 6.43 12.84 -20.95
CA ASP A 48 6.88 12.70 -19.57
C ASP A 48 5.82 13.17 -18.57
N ASP A 49 5.14 14.30 -18.82
CA ASP A 49 4.05 14.81 -17.96
C ASP A 49 2.95 13.75 -17.79
N GLY A 50 2.60 13.10 -18.89
CA GLY A 50 1.62 12.04 -18.96
C GLY A 50 2.00 10.80 -18.16
N ILE A 51 3.24 10.32 -18.33
CA ILE A 51 3.78 9.19 -17.58
C ILE A 51 3.79 9.51 -16.08
N ILE A 52 4.22 10.71 -15.70
CA ILE A 52 4.25 11.14 -14.30
C ILE A 52 2.83 11.20 -13.72
N ALA A 53 1.86 11.78 -14.41
CA ALA A 53 0.48 11.84 -13.94
C ALA A 53 -0.12 10.43 -13.70
N TRP A 54 0.11 9.50 -14.63
CA TRP A 54 -0.34 8.11 -14.48
C TRP A 54 0.34 7.41 -13.30
N LEU A 55 1.67 7.56 -13.15
CA LEU A 55 2.41 6.94 -12.05
C LEU A 55 2.01 7.52 -10.70
N THR A 56 1.64 8.81 -10.63
CA THR A 56 1.08 9.42 -9.43
C THR A 56 -0.24 8.75 -9.03
N GLU A 57 -1.17 8.50 -9.95
CA GLU A 57 -2.41 7.76 -9.63
C GLU A 57 -2.13 6.33 -9.14
N VAL A 58 -1.20 5.63 -9.77
CA VAL A 58 -0.79 4.27 -9.34
C VAL A 58 -0.19 4.31 -7.93
N ALA A 59 0.60 5.34 -7.62
CA ALA A 59 1.18 5.52 -6.29
C ALA A 59 0.10 5.78 -5.23
N GLU A 60 -0.84 6.69 -5.50
CA GLU A 60 -1.97 7.00 -4.61
C GLU A 60 -2.83 5.78 -4.34
N THR A 61 -3.28 5.07 -5.39
CA THR A 61 -4.12 3.88 -5.25
C THR A 61 -3.41 2.76 -4.48
N THR A 62 -2.08 2.62 -4.64
CA THR A 62 -1.27 1.70 -3.85
C THR A 62 -1.21 2.10 -2.38
N ALA A 63 -1.01 3.39 -2.09
CA ALA A 63 -1.01 3.92 -0.73
C ALA A 63 -2.39 3.72 -0.06
N THR A 64 -3.48 4.02 -0.74
CA THR A 64 -4.86 3.80 -0.25
C THR A 64 -5.10 2.32 0.08
N MET A 65 -4.71 1.41 -0.82
CA MET A 65 -4.84 -0.02 -0.60
C MET A 65 -4.13 -0.44 0.70
N ILE A 66 -2.88 -0.02 0.90
CA ILE A 66 -2.10 -0.37 2.07
C ILE A 66 -2.66 0.30 3.33
N ALA A 67 -3.08 1.56 3.27
CA ALA A 67 -3.74 2.24 4.40
C ALA A 67 -5.01 1.47 4.83
N HIS A 68 -5.78 0.93 3.89
CA HIS A 68 -6.91 0.07 4.21
C HIS A 68 -6.51 -1.29 4.79
N TRP A 69 -5.38 -1.88 4.38
CA TRP A 69 -4.84 -3.06 5.03
C TRP A 69 -4.50 -2.78 6.49
N MET A 70 -3.79 -1.68 6.74
CA MET A 70 -3.46 -1.22 8.09
C MET A 70 -4.73 -0.98 8.92
N ARG A 71 -5.73 -0.26 8.36
CA ARG A 71 -7.02 0.04 9.03
C ARG A 71 -7.69 -1.17 9.67
N VAL A 72 -7.65 -2.30 8.97
CA VAL A 72 -8.38 -3.52 9.35
C VAL A 72 -7.48 -4.60 9.91
N GLY A 73 -6.17 -4.34 10.08
CA GLY A 73 -5.24 -5.32 10.64
C GLY A 73 -4.86 -6.42 9.64
N PHE A 74 -5.06 -6.21 8.33
CA PHE A 74 -4.71 -7.20 7.32
C PHE A 74 -3.20 -7.20 7.05
N VAL A 75 -2.61 -8.38 7.00
CA VAL A 75 -1.22 -8.61 6.61
C VAL A 75 -1.18 -9.51 5.38
N HIS A 76 -0.64 -9.00 4.28
CA HIS A 76 -0.55 -9.73 3.02
C HIS A 76 0.47 -10.88 3.09
N GLY A 77 1.58 -10.67 3.80
CA GLY A 77 2.63 -11.66 4.01
C GLY A 77 3.59 -11.91 2.84
N VAL A 78 3.30 -11.45 1.62
CA VAL A 78 4.18 -11.59 0.43
C VAL A 78 4.03 -10.40 -0.52
N MET A 79 4.56 -9.24 -0.13
CA MET A 79 4.50 -8.02 -0.95
C MET A 79 5.69 -7.92 -1.93
N ASN A 80 5.95 -8.98 -2.69
CA ASN A 80 6.89 -8.89 -3.80
C ASN A 80 6.31 -8.00 -4.91
N THR A 81 7.15 -7.44 -5.79
CA THR A 81 6.71 -6.53 -6.86
C THR A 81 5.80 -7.22 -7.89
N ASP A 82 5.94 -8.53 -8.09
CA ASP A 82 5.02 -9.32 -8.88
C ASP A 82 3.65 -9.46 -8.20
N ASN A 83 3.52 -9.31 -6.88
CA ASN A 83 2.22 -9.31 -6.19
C ASN A 83 1.59 -7.91 -6.03
N MET A 84 2.21 -6.88 -6.59
CA MET A 84 1.65 -5.52 -6.58
C MET A 84 0.86 -5.28 -7.86
N SER A 85 -0.46 -5.16 -7.75
CA SER A 85 -1.33 -4.82 -8.88
C SER A 85 -1.09 -3.39 -9.37
N ILE A 86 -1.11 -3.18 -10.69
CA ILE A 86 -1.04 -1.82 -11.25
C ILE A 86 -2.26 -0.94 -10.88
N HIS A 87 -3.36 -1.56 -10.45
CA HIS A 87 -4.62 -0.90 -10.10
C HIS A 87 -4.78 -0.59 -8.61
N GLY A 88 -3.78 -0.89 -7.78
CA GLY A 88 -3.95 -0.81 -6.31
C GLY A 88 -4.94 -1.86 -5.76
N LEU A 89 -5.05 -3.03 -6.41
CA LEU A 89 -5.88 -4.13 -5.95
C LEU A 89 -5.07 -5.13 -5.10
N THR A 90 -5.70 -5.65 -4.05
CA THR A 90 -5.16 -6.78 -3.29
C THR A 90 -5.26 -8.06 -4.13
N ILE A 91 -4.12 -8.70 -4.40
CA ILE A 91 -4.03 -9.90 -5.23
C ILE A 91 -3.14 -10.95 -4.58
N ASP A 92 -3.19 -12.20 -5.06
CA ASP A 92 -2.28 -13.27 -4.63
C ASP A 92 -2.29 -13.56 -3.13
N TYR A 93 -3.50 -13.82 -2.63
CA TYR A 93 -3.79 -14.37 -1.31
C TYR A 93 -3.10 -15.72 -1.09
N GLY A 94 -1.92 -15.68 -0.47
CA GLY A 94 -1.13 -16.85 -0.05
C GLY A 94 -1.09 -16.96 1.48
N PRO A 95 0.06 -16.71 2.14
CA PRO A 95 0.15 -16.68 3.58
C PRO A 95 -0.26 -15.30 4.12
N TYR A 96 -1.54 -14.92 3.94
CA TYR A 96 -2.11 -13.70 4.49
C TYR A 96 -2.82 -13.99 5.82
N GLY A 97 -3.18 -12.95 6.56
CA GLY A 97 -4.01 -13.06 7.74
C GLY A 97 -4.38 -11.71 8.33
N TRP A 98 -5.18 -11.73 9.40
CA TRP A 98 -5.53 -10.54 10.17
C TRP A 98 -4.87 -10.61 11.53
N LEU A 99 -4.56 -9.44 12.10
CA LEU A 99 -4.24 -9.32 13.52
C LEU A 99 -5.42 -9.85 14.34
N GLU A 100 -5.12 -10.80 15.22
CA GLU A 100 -5.96 -11.12 16.37
C GLU A 100 -5.46 -10.23 17.52
N PRO A 101 -4.48 -10.64 18.38
CA PRO A 101 -3.74 -9.66 19.18
C PRO A 101 -3.08 -8.60 18.31
N PHE A 102 -3.15 -7.35 18.73
CA PHE A 102 -2.38 -6.29 18.11
C PHE A 102 -0.87 -6.53 18.32
N ASP A 103 -0.16 -6.76 17.23
CA ASP A 103 1.30 -6.89 17.22
C ASP A 103 1.86 -6.27 15.92
N VAL A 104 2.64 -5.21 16.07
CA VAL A 104 3.26 -4.50 14.93
C VAL A 104 4.27 -5.36 14.18
N ASP A 105 4.85 -6.35 14.85
CA ASP A 105 5.85 -7.23 14.30
C ASP A 105 5.30 -8.58 13.82
N TRP A 106 3.97 -8.74 13.86
CA TRP A 106 3.33 -9.98 13.45
C TRP A 106 3.37 -10.20 11.93
N THR A 107 3.62 -11.44 11.53
CA THR A 107 3.52 -11.90 10.15
C THR A 107 2.88 -13.29 10.07
N PRO A 108 1.90 -13.50 9.17
CA PRO A 108 1.34 -14.83 8.89
C PRO A 108 2.29 -15.70 8.05
N ASN A 109 3.30 -15.11 7.42
CA ASN A 109 4.22 -15.83 6.54
C ASN A 109 5.36 -16.50 7.32
N THR A 110 5.20 -17.81 7.57
CA THR A 110 6.21 -18.63 8.26
C THR A 110 7.55 -18.72 7.53
N THR A 111 7.58 -18.53 6.21
CA THR A 111 8.84 -18.53 5.43
C THR A 111 9.62 -17.22 5.56
N ASP A 112 8.94 -16.13 5.95
CA ASP A 112 9.54 -14.83 6.28
C ASP A 112 9.71 -14.65 7.79
N ALA A 113 9.44 -15.66 8.63
CA ALA A 113 9.43 -15.52 10.09
C ALA A 113 10.76 -15.00 10.69
N GLY A 114 11.89 -15.26 10.01
CA GLY A 114 13.21 -14.81 10.46
C GLY A 114 13.53 -13.34 10.15
N ARG A 115 13.09 -12.82 8.99
CA ARG A 115 13.36 -11.43 8.58
C ARG A 115 12.18 -10.50 8.86
N ARG A 116 10.97 -11.06 8.87
CA ARG A 116 9.70 -10.36 9.05
C ARG A 116 9.61 -9.13 8.15
N ARG A 117 10.05 -9.29 6.89
CA ARG A 117 10.04 -8.23 5.87
C ARG A 117 8.61 -7.76 5.62
N TYR A 118 7.64 -8.66 5.61
CA TYR A 118 6.24 -8.37 5.28
C TYR A 118 5.32 -8.35 6.51
N ARG A 119 5.87 -8.07 7.70
CA ARG A 119 5.08 -7.91 8.93
C ARG A 119 4.17 -6.69 8.89
N TYR A 120 3.13 -6.70 9.72
CA TYR A 120 2.07 -5.69 9.76
C TYR A 120 2.62 -4.25 9.68
N GLY A 121 3.44 -3.84 10.65
CA GLY A 121 3.95 -2.47 10.75
C GLY A 121 4.89 -2.05 9.61
N ASN A 122 5.41 -3.00 8.82
CA ASN A 122 6.35 -2.71 7.74
C ASN A 122 5.69 -2.60 6.36
N GLN A 123 4.40 -2.95 6.22
CA GLN A 123 3.71 -2.93 4.93
C GLN A 123 3.75 -1.55 4.23
N PRO A 124 3.55 -0.39 4.90
CA PRO A 124 3.66 0.92 4.26
C PRO A 124 5.03 1.19 3.66
N HIS A 125 6.09 0.83 4.39
CA HIS A 125 7.47 0.98 3.93
C HIS A 125 7.78 0.07 2.73
N ILE A 126 7.29 -1.17 2.75
CA ILE A 126 7.42 -2.07 1.59
C ILE A 126 6.62 -1.55 0.38
N GLY A 127 5.47 -0.93 0.60
CA GLY A 127 4.71 -0.22 -0.44
C GLY A 127 5.56 0.85 -1.13
N ALA A 128 6.20 1.73 -0.34
CA ALA A 128 7.11 2.76 -0.86
C ALA A 128 8.25 2.14 -1.68
N TRP A 129 8.85 1.07 -1.16
CA TRP A 129 9.93 0.37 -1.84
C TRP A 129 9.47 -0.22 -3.19
N ASN A 130 8.28 -0.83 -3.23
CA ASN A 130 7.71 -1.39 -4.45
C ASN A 130 7.34 -0.32 -5.48
N VAL A 131 6.78 0.83 -5.04
CA VAL A 131 6.53 1.99 -5.91
C VAL A 131 7.84 2.50 -6.48
N ALA A 132 8.88 2.66 -5.67
CA ALA A 132 10.20 3.04 -6.17
C ALA A 132 10.74 2.07 -7.24
N ARG A 133 10.54 0.74 -7.07
CA ARG A 133 10.93 -0.24 -8.09
C ARG A 133 10.09 -0.12 -9.38
N LEU A 134 8.81 0.25 -9.28
CA LEU A 134 7.98 0.54 -10.46
C LEU A 134 8.51 1.78 -11.18
N LEU A 135 8.77 2.87 -10.46
CA LEU A 135 9.29 4.11 -11.03
C LEU A 135 10.62 3.88 -11.75
N GLU A 136 11.57 3.17 -11.11
CA GLU A 136 12.84 2.76 -11.74
C GLU A 136 12.63 2.01 -13.06
N SER A 137 11.60 1.16 -13.15
CA SER A 137 11.32 0.43 -14.38
C SER A 137 10.87 1.33 -15.54
N MET A 138 10.37 2.54 -15.24
CA MET A 138 9.90 3.51 -16.24
C MET A 138 11.00 4.45 -16.73
N ALA A 139 12.13 4.55 -16.03
CA ALA A 139 13.22 5.47 -16.37
C ALA A 139 13.64 5.47 -17.86
N PRO A 140 13.70 4.32 -18.58
CA PRO A 140 14.06 4.32 -20.00
C PRO A 140 13.02 4.97 -20.94
N LEU A 141 11.83 5.29 -20.43
CA LEU A 141 10.74 5.90 -21.21
C LEU A 141 10.64 7.42 -21.01
N LEU A 142 11.43 7.99 -20.09
CA LEU A 142 11.43 9.43 -19.81
C LEU A 142 12.66 10.10 -20.38
N ASP A 143 12.49 11.36 -20.82
CA ASP A 143 13.62 12.23 -21.17
C ASP A 143 14.31 12.77 -19.90
N ASP A 144 13.53 13.11 -18.86
CA ASP A 144 14.03 13.55 -17.56
C ASP A 144 13.66 12.57 -16.43
N VAL A 145 14.59 11.66 -16.12
CA VAL A 145 14.45 10.66 -15.05
C VAL A 145 14.30 11.30 -13.66
N GLY A 146 14.81 12.53 -13.46
CA GLY A 146 14.71 13.23 -12.17
C GLY A 146 13.27 13.48 -11.73
N ARG A 147 12.33 13.47 -12.68
CA ARG A 147 10.89 13.65 -12.45
C ARG A 147 10.22 12.50 -11.72
N LEU A 148 10.86 11.34 -11.64
CA LEU A 148 10.33 10.18 -10.89
C LEU A 148 10.45 10.38 -9.38
N GLN A 149 11.45 11.10 -8.88
CA GLN A 149 11.64 11.29 -7.44
C GLN A 149 10.45 12.02 -6.79
N PRO A 150 9.92 13.12 -7.36
CA PRO A 150 8.70 13.76 -6.85
C PRO A 150 7.47 12.84 -6.75
N VAL A 151 7.34 11.81 -7.61
CA VAL A 151 6.24 10.84 -7.50
C VAL A 151 6.39 9.97 -6.25
N LEU A 152 7.62 9.58 -5.90
CA LEU A 152 7.89 8.84 -4.67
C LEU A 152 7.69 9.72 -3.43
N ASP A 153 8.07 10.99 -3.49
CA ASP A 153 7.85 11.95 -2.40
C ASP A 153 6.35 12.14 -2.16
N HIS A 154 5.58 12.30 -3.24
CA HIS A 154 4.11 12.37 -3.19
C HIS A 154 3.49 11.10 -2.60
N TYR A 155 3.96 9.91 -2.99
CA TYR A 155 3.51 8.65 -2.37
C TYR A 155 3.66 8.68 -0.85
N MET A 156 4.82 9.13 -0.35
CA MET A 156 5.10 9.13 1.09
C MET A 156 4.14 10.07 1.83
N GLU A 157 3.94 11.29 1.31
CA GLU A 157 3.01 12.25 1.88
C GLU A 157 1.56 11.73 1.84
N TYR A 158 1.13 11.20 0.70
CA TYR A 158 -0.21 10.65 0.52
C TYR A 158 -0.46 9.45 1.47
N ALA A 159 0.51 8.54 1.58
CA ALA A 159 0.42 7.39 2.49
C ALA A 159 0.32 7.80 3.96
N MET A 160 1.07 8.84 4.37
CA MET A 160 0.95 9.41 5.71
C MET A 160 -0.44 10.00 5.96
N ASN A 161 -0.97 10.77 5.01
CA ASN A 161 -2.30 11.37 5.11
C ASN A 161 -3.40 10.31 5.17
N ALA A 162 -3.37 9.30 4.30
CA ALA A 162 -4.34 8.20 4.29
C ALA A 162 -4.32 7.39 5.61
N GLN A 163 -3.14 7.24 6.22
CA GLN A 163 -2.99 6.59 7.52
C GLN A 163 -3.56 7.47 8.65
N SER A 164 -3.34 8.78 8.61
CA SER A 164 -3.92 9.74 9.56
C SER A 164 -5.44 9.79 9.47
N GLU A 165 -6.01 9.83 8.27
CA GLU A 165 -7.46 9.76 8.04
C GLU A 165 -8.04 8.45 8.60
N THR A 166 -7.36 7.33 8.34
CA THR A 166 -7.74 6.03 8.90
C THR A 166 -7.82 6.06 10.42
N TRP A 167 -6.85 6.70 11.09
CA TRP A 167 -6.86 6.83 12.55
C TRP A 167 -7.94 7.79 13.05
N ALA A 168 -8.12 8.92 12.39
CA ALA A 168 -9.19 9.87 12.69
C ALA A 168 -10.56 9.19 12.65
N ASP A 169 -10.82 8.40 11.61
CA ASP A 169 -12.06 7.65 11.44
C ASP A 169 -12.25 6.57 12.52
N LYS A 170 -11.19 5.81 12.81
CA LYS A 170 -11.24 4.75 13.83
C LYS A 170 -11.47 5.29 15.24
N LEU A 171 -10.97 6.48 15.53
CA LEU A 171 -11.12 7.15 16.83
C LEU A 171 -12.35 8.06 16.90
N GLY A 172 -13.01 8.34 15.77
CA GLY A 172 -14.16 9.25 15.71
C GLY A 172 -13.80 10.73 15.87
N LEU A 173 -12.57 11.12 15.53
CA LEU A 173 -12.05 12.49 15.72
C LEU A 173 -12.26 13.40 14.49
N GLY A 174 -12.66 12.83 13.35
CA GLY A 174 -12.86 13.56 12.09
C GLY A 174 -11.55 13.90 11.40
N VAL A 175 -10.71 14.73 12.02
CA VAL A 175 -9.37 15.09 11.52
C VAL A 175 -8.38 15.01 12.68
N LEU A 176 -7.29 14.26 12.49
CA LEU A 176 -6.18 14.26 13.44
C LEU A 176 -5.36 15.54 13.33
N GLN A 177 -5.05 16.11 14.48
CA GLN A 177 -4.09 17.21 14.63
C GLN A 177 -2.74 16.65 15.10
N GLU A 178 -1.66 17.41 14.93
CA GLU A 178 -0.33 17.02 15.45
C GLU A 178 -0.37 16.75 16.97
N SER A 179 -1.24 17.45 17.71
CA SER A 179 -1.43 17.22 19.15
C SER A 179 -2.05 15.87 19.49
N ASP A 180 -2.65 15.17 18.53
CA ASP A 180 -3.26 13.84 18.71
C ASP A 180 -2.27 12.70 18.46
N GLU A 181 -1.08 12.98 17.93
CA GLU A 181 -0.06 11.96 17.71
C GLU A 181 0.29 11.17 18.98
N PRO A 182 0.48 11.80 20.16
CA PRO A 182 0.71 11.07 21.41
C PRO A 182 -0.44 10.11 21.75
N LEU A 183 -1.70 10.50 21.51
CA LEU A 183 -2.87 9.65 21.78
C LEU A 183 -2.82 8.37 20.94
N VAL A 184 -2.52 8.48 19.64
CA VAL A 184 -2.41 7.33 18.74
C VAL A 184 -1.26 6.43 19.17
N ASN A 185 -0.09 7.01 19.47
CA ASN A 185 1.09 6.26 19.88
C ASN A 185 0.91 5.53 21.22
N ASP A 186 0.30 6.19 22.21
CA ASP A 186 -0.01 5.59 23.51
C ASP A 186 -1.02 4.46 23.35
N LEU A 187 -2.06 4.66 22.54
CA LEU A 187 -3.04 3.62 22.24
C LEU A 187 -2.38 2.39 21.61
N LEU A 188 -1.55 2.60 20.57
CA LEU A 188 -0.84 1.50 19.91
C LEU A 188 0.08 0.73 20.87
N THR A 189 0.77 1.46 21.75
CA THR A 189 1.63 0.88 22.78
C THR A 189 0.81 0.04 23.76
N LEU A 190 -0.33 0.54 24.21
CA LEU A 190 -1.22 -0.18 25.14
C LEU A 190 -1.84 -1.42 24.50
N LEU A 191 -2.31 -1.33 23.26
CA LEU A 191 -2.86 -2.47 22.51
C LEU A 191 -1.83 -3.59 22.40
N GLY A 192 -0.58 -3.25 22.06
CA GLY A 192 0.51 -4.22 21.96
C GLY A 192 0.91 -4.82 23.31
N ALA A 193 0.97 -4.01 24.36
CA ALA A 193 1.36 -4.47 25.70
C ALA A 193 0.32 -5.41 26.35
N THR A 194 -0.93 -5.36 25.90
CA THR A 194 -2.04 -6.13 26.46
C THR A 194 -2.59 -7.20 25.52
N GLU A 195 -1.94 -7.40 24.36
CA GLU A 195 -2.35 -8.38 23.34
C GLU A 195 -3.82 -8.25 22.94
N VAL A 196 -4.34 -7.02 22.92
CA VAL A 196 -5.76 -6.75 22.69
C VAL A 196 -6.14 -7.06 21.26
N ASP A 197 -7.31 -7.67 21.08
CA ASP A 197 -7.91 -7.85 19.77
C ASP A 197 -8.24 -6.49 19.14
N MET A 198 -7.55 -6.15 18.05
CA MET A 198 -7.68 -4.84 17.41
C MET A 198 -9.12 -4.59 16.93
N THR A 199 -9.76 -5.59 16.34
CA THR A 199 -11.09 -5.44 15.74
C THR A 199 -12.13 -5.21 16.83
N ILE A 200 -12.08 -6.01 17.89
CA ILE A 200 -12.99 -5.95 19.03
C ILE A 200 -12.79 -4.63 19.80
N PHE A 201 -11.55 -4.17 19.99
CA PHE A 201 -11.25 -2.89 20.63
C PHE A 201 -11.98 -1.73 19.95
N PHE A 202 -11.77 -1.53 18.64
CA PHE A 202 -12.42 -0.42 17.93
C PHE A 202 -13.93 -0.61 17.87
N ARG A 203 -14.42 -1.86 17.80
CA ARG A 203 -15.85 -2.11 17.82
C ARG A 203 -16.49 -1.69 19.16
N HIS A 204 -15.83 -1.94 20.27
CA HIS A 204 -16.28 -1.49 21.59
C HIS A 204 -16.14 0.03 21.75
N LEU A 205 -15.05 0.63 21.25
CA LEU A 205 -14.84 2.08 21.30
C LEU A 205 -16.02 2.83 20.66
N CYS A 206 -16.55 2.36 19.53
CA CYS A 206 -17.72 2.96 18.89
C CYS A 206 -19.00 2.95 19.75
N SER A 207 -19.07 2.14 20.81
CA SER A 207 -20.22 2.08 21.71
C SER A 207 -20.09 2.97 22.96
N ILE A 208 -18.92 3.58 23.16
CA ILE A 208 -18.65 4.45 24.30
C ILE A 208 -19.25 5.84 24.02
N THR A 209 -20.16 6.29 24.88
CA THR A 209 -20.80 7.62 24.77
C THR A 209 -20.15 8.66 25.68
N GLN A 210 -19.49 8.22 26.76
CA GLN A 210 -18.77 9.07 27.71
C GLN A 210 -17.66 8.24 28.38
N PRO A 211 -16.55 8.88 28.80
CA PRO A 211 -15.51 8.18 29.55
C PRO A 211 -16.04 7.71 30.92
N ASP A 212 -15.75 6.46 31.28
CA ASP A 212 -15.96 5.90 32.62
C ASP A 212 -14.59 5.67 33.25
N ILE A 213 -14.04 6.74 33.84
CA ILE A 213 -12.71 6.75 34.45
C ILE A 213 -12.92 6.90 35.96
N ALA A 214 -12.80 5.77 36.67
CA ALA A 214 -12.88 5.68 38.13
C ALA A 214 -11.61 6.22 38.82
#